data_AF-A0AAD2T6U1-F1
#
_entry.id   AF-A0AAD2T6U1-F1
#
_cell.length_a   1.000
_cell.length_b   1.000
_cell.length_c   1.000
_cell.angle_alpha   90.00
_cell.angle_beta   90.00
_cell.angle_gamma   90.00
#
_symmetry.space_group_name_H-M   'P 1'
#
loop_
_entity.id
_entity.type
_entity.pdbx_description
1 polymer ?
#
loop_
_entity_poly.entity_id
_entity_poly.type
_entity_poly.pdbx_seq_one_letter_code
_entity_poly.pdbx_strand_id
1 'polypeptide(L)'
;MYRMIDQFKEKSKDYRNKDLVLQALERENARCQFEEVREAFLIEELDKKGVVVFQEEVSLPFEGVAEDLFLQPKEPKKEKSKKSSFFNRSSKPSFDERPSQQSKEAPKTATSAPIKERKRDKSFNLWKVFLQFVFGAVITVSFVFSLLTVQLFFASQRQIRPLERQVRILKETQEKSGSLDTFSRYFLPYYFSSDGARLKPFLKTGLTIEAKQGQLQSVILEKVSKKENYYHLTYVVALKIGEERKQIRLTLEMKEDTSSSYGFVITKKPLETQYP
;
A
#
# COMPACT_ATOMS: atom_id res chain seq x y z
N MET A 1 -1.59 -23.72 -16.27
CA MET A 1 -1.96 -24.32 -14.95
C MET A 1 -1.54 -23.33 -13.90
N TYR A 2 -2.21 -23.25 -12.76
CA TYR A 2 -1.85 -22.31 -11.70
C TYR A 2 -1.50 -23.07 -10.43
N ARG A 3 -0.62 -22.51 -9.61
CA ARG A 3 -0.23 -23.06 -8.32
C ARG A 3 -0.34 -21.97 -7.26
N MET A 4 -1.05 -22.26 -6.19
CA MET A 4 -1.17 -21.40 -5.02
C MET A 4 -0.37 -22.02 -3.88
N ILE A 5 0.55 -21.26 -3.30
CA ILE A 5 1.44 -21.70 -2.23
C ILE A 5 1.20 -20.83 -1.00
N ASP A 6 0.80 -21.45 0.11
CA ASP A 6 0.76 -20.81 1.42
C ASP A 6 2.20 -20.65 1.93
N GLN A 7 2.65 -19.41 2.09
CA GLN A 7 4.02 -19.13 2.55
C GLN A 7 4.24 -19.47 4.03
N PHE A 8 3.18 -19.52 4.84
CA PHE A 8 3.27 -19.78 6.26
C PHE A 8 3.13 -21.27 6.59
N LYS A 9 2.33 -22.00 5.80
CA LYS A 9 2.07 -23.43 6.03
C LYS A 9 2.83 -24.37 5.10
N GLU A 10 3.63 -23.83 4.17
CA GLU A 10 4.35 -24.57 3.11
C GLU A 10 3.45 -25.55 2.33
N LYS A 11 2.14 -25.26 2.24
CA LYS A 11 1.17 -26.06 1.50
C LYS A 11 0.97 -25.47 0.13
N SER A 12 1.13 -26.29 -0.90
CA SER A 12 0.84 -25.92 -2.29
C SER A 12 -0.37 -26.67 -2.83
N LYS A 13 -1.13 -26.00 -3.69
CA LYS A 13 -2.26 -26.60 -4.40
C LYS A 13 -2.32 -26.09 -5.84
N ASP A 14 -2.52 -27.03 -6.76
CA ASP A 14 -2.56 -26.75 -8.18
C ASP A 14 -4.01 -26.64 -8.69
N TYR A 15 -4.22 -25.72 -9.63
CA TYR A 15 -5.50 -25.36 -10.23
C TYR A 15 -5.39 -25.36 -11.76
N ARG A 16 -6.45 -25.80 -12.43
CA ARG A 16 -6.43 -26.00 -13.90
C ARG A 16 -6.52 -24.68 -14.66
N ASN A 17 -7.31 -23.74 -14.17
CA ASN A 17 -7.60 -22.43 -14.77
C ASN A 17 -7.52 -21.32 -13.71
N LYS A 18 -7.53 -20.07 -14.18
CA LYS A 18 -7.40 -18.87 -13.36
C LYS A 18 -8.59 -18.71 -12.40
N ASP A 19 -9.81 -18.96 -12.88
CA ASP A 19 -11.04 -18.76 -12.11
C ASP A 19 -11.08 -19.61 -10.83
N LEU A 20 -10.57 -20.84 -10.88
CA LEU A 20 -10.52 -21.70 -9.70
C LEU A 20 -9.53 -21.20 -8.64
N VAL A 21 -8.44 -20.55 -9.06
CA VAL A 21 -7.49 -19.91 -8.14
C VAL A 21 -8.12 -18.69 -7.50
N LEU A 22 -8.79 -17.86 -8.31
CA LEU A 22 -9.48 -16.66 -7.84
C LEU A 22 -10.54 -17.01 -6.80
N GLN A 23 -11.38 -18.00 -7.09
CA GLN A 23 -12.39 -18.48 -6.15
C GLN A 23 -11.76 -19.02 -4.85
N ALA A 24 -10.65 -19.75 -4.95
CA ALA A 24 -9.93 -20.23 -3.77
C ALA A 24 -9.34 -19.08 -2.95
N LEU A 25 -8.79 -18.07 -3.63
CA LEU A 25 -8.22 -16.88 -3.01
C LEU A 25 -9.29 -16.05 -2.29
N GLU A 26 -10.48 -15.88 -2.89
CA GLU A 26 -11.62 -15.21 -2.26
C GLU A 26 -12.11 -15.96 -1.01
N ARG A 27 -12.15 -17.29 -1.08
CA ARG A 27 -12.51 -18.13 0.06
C ARG A 27 -11.52 -17.96 1.22
N GLU A 28 -10.23 -17.98 0.93
CA GLU A 28 -9.19 -17.76 1.94
C GLU A 28 -9.22 -16.31 2.47
N ASN A 29 -9.51 -15.33 1.61
CA ASN A 29 -9.67 -13.93 2.00
C ASN A 29 -10.80 -13.76 3.01
N ALA A 30 -11.96 -14.37 2.75
CA ALA A 30 -13.10 -14.37 3.66
C ALA A 30 -12.78 -15.04 5.00
N ARG A 31 -11.99 -16.14 5.01
CA ARG A 31 -11.52 -16.76 6.25
C ARG A 31 -10.64 -15.79 7.05
N CYS A 32 -9.64 -15.20 6.41
CA CYS A 32 -8.73 -14.26 7.04
C CYS A 32 -9.45 -13.02 7.60
N GLN A 33 -10.48 -12.52 6.90
CA GLN A 33 -11.33 -11.42 7.40
C GLN A 33 -12.12 -11.82 8.65
N PHE A 34 -12.68 -13.03 8.69
CA PHE A 34 -13.47 -13.50 9.82
C PHE A 34 -12.62 -13.81 11.05
N GLU A 35 -11.42 -14.37 10.84
CA GLU A 35 -10.50 -14.75 11.93
C GLU A 35 -9.57 -13.60 12.35
N GLU A 36 -9.61 -12.46 11.67
CA GLU A 36 -8.69 -11.32 11.83
C GLU A 36 -7.20 -11.69 11.69
N VAL A 37 -6.90 -12.73 10.90
CA VAL A 37 -5.55 -13.25 10.67
C VAL A 37 -4.99 -12.75 9.33
N ARG A 38 -3.68 -12.50 9.29
CA ARG A 38 -2.96 -12.14 8.06
C ARG A 38 -2.21 -13.34 7.50
N GLU A 39 -2.42 -13.64 6.22
CA GLU A 39 -1.72 -14.71 5.51
C GLU A 39 -1.19 -14.19 4.17
N ALA A 40 -0.20 -14.90 3.61
CA ALA A 40 0.45 -14.53 2.37
C ALA A 40 0.51 -15.76 1.46
N PHE A 41 0.03 -15.57 0.23
CA PHE A 41 -0.03 -16.62 -0.77
C PHE A 41 0.80 -16.21 -1.98
N LEU A 42 1.57 -17.16 -2.49
CA LEU A 42 2.26 -17.01 -3.76
C LEU A 42 1.47 -17.73 -4.85
N ILE A 43 1.09 -16.99 -5.89
CA ILE A 43 0.33 -17.50 -7.03
C ILE A 43 1.24 -17.56 -8.23
N GLU A 44 1.45 -18.76 -8.76
CA GLU A 44 2.28 -19.00 -9.93
C GLU A 44 1.43 -19.49 -11.09
N GLU A 45 1.63 -18.95 -12.28
CA GLU A 45 1.13 -19.53 -13.52
C GLU A 45 2.24 -20.36 -14.15
N LEU A 46 1.90 -21.57 -14.57
CA LEU A 46 2.78 -22.55 -15.18
C LEU A 46 2.39 -22.75 -16.65
N ASP A 47 3.38 -22.69 -17.55
CA ASP A 47 3.25 -23.07 -18.96
C ASP A 47 3.04 -24.59 -19.11
N LYS A 48 2.71 -25.05 -20.32
CA LYS A 48 2.49 -26.46 -20.69
C LYS A 48 3.66 -27.38 -20.36
N LYS A 49 4.86 -26.83 -20.15
CA LYS A 49 6.09 -27.56 -19.74
C LYS A 49 6.36 -27.54 -18.23
N GLY A 50 5.45 -26.97 -17.43
CA GLY A 50 5.61 -26.83 -15.97
C GLY A 50 6.55 -25.72 -15.53
N VAL A 51 6.88 -24.78 -16.43
CA VAL A 51 7.75 -23.64 -16.14
C VAL A 51 6.90 -22.46 -15.67
N VAL A 52 7.31 -21.79 -14.59
CA VAL A 52 6.65 -20.59 -14.06
C VAL A 52 6.75 -19.44 -15.07
N VAL A 53 5.62 -18.98 -15.58
CA VAL A 53 5.48 -17.86 -16.52
C VAL A 53 4.97 -16.58 -15.86
N PHE A 54 4.35 -16.71 -14.69
CA PHE A 54 3.88 -15.60 -13.88
C PHE A 54 3.96 -15.97 -12.41
N GLN A 55 4.27 -15.00 -11.56
CA GLN A 55 4.38 -15.19 -10.12
C GLN A 55 3.94 -13.88 -9.44
N GLU A 56 2.95 -13.97 -8.57
CA GLU A 56 2.37 -12.84 -7.83
C GLU A 56 2.24 -13.19 -6.36
N GLU A 57 2.57 -12.25 -5.48
CA GLU A 57 2.44 -12.43 -4.03
C GLU A 57 1.24 -11.65 -3.53
N VAL A 58 0.30 -12.37 -2.92
CA VAL A 58 -0.96 -11.81 -2.42
C VAL A 58 -1.00 -11.86 -0.90
N SER A 59 -1.18 -10.71 -0.27
CA SER A 59 -1.46 -10.61 1.16
C SER A 59 -2.96 -10.61 1.45
N LEU A 60 -3.39 -11.48 2.36
CA LEU A 60 -4.75 -11.53 2.89
C LEU A 60 -4.80 -10.90 4.31
N PRO A 61 -5.93 -10.30 4.72
CA PRO A 61 -7.09 -10.01 3.88
C PRO A 61 -6.86 -8.79 2.95
N PHE A 62 -7.34 -8.86 1.71
CA PHE A 62 -7.39 -7.72 0.78
C PHE A 62 -8.80 -7.16 0.65
N GLU A 63 -8.88 -5.87 0.29
CA GLU A 63 -10.11 -5.14 0.03
C GLU A 63 -10.33 -5.01 -1.49
N GLY A 64 -11.48 -5.46 -2.00
CA GLY A 64 -11.80 -5.46 -3.44
C GLY A 64 -12.00 -6.87 -4.04
N VAL A 65 -11.97 -6.97 -5.37
CA VAL A 65 -12.15 -8.25 -6.09
C VAL A 65 -10.80 -8.91 -6.33
N ALA A 66 -10.72 -10.23 -6.23
CA ALA A 66 -9.46 -10.98 -6.41
C ALA A 66 -8.80 -10.72 -7.76
N GLU A 67 -9.60 -10.43 -8.79
CA GLU A 67 -9.15 -10.14 -10.16
C GLU A 67 -8.30 -8.88 -10.27
N ASP A 68 -8.57 -7.86 -9.44
CA ASP A 68 -7.85 -6.58 -9.45
C ASP A 68 -6.38 -6.75 -9.01
N LEU A 69 -6.10 -7.79 -8.23
CA LEU A 69 -4.74 -8.15 -7.80
C LEU A 69 -3.87 -8.61 -8.98
N PHE A 70 -4.48 -9.15 -10.05
CA PHE A 70 -3.79 -9.61 -11.24
C PHE A 70 -3.66 -8.51 -12.33
N LEU A 71 -4.26 -7.34 -12.12
CA LEU A 71 -4.29 -6.23 -13.08
C LEU A 71 -3.28 -5.11 -12.78
N GLN A 72 -2.48 -5.23 -11.71
CA GLN A 72 -1.45 -4.24 -11.43
C GLN A 72 -0.40 -4.22 -12.57
N PRO A 73 -0.14 -3.05 -13.19
CA PRO A 73 0.73 -2.96 -14.36
C PRO A 73 2.15 -3.46 -14.11
N LYS A 74 2.64 -4.26 -15.06
CA LYS A 74 4.05 -4.61 -15.25
C LYS A 74 4.91 -3.34 -15.30
N GLU A 75 5.66 -3.04 -14.26
CA GLU A 75 6.92 -2.34 -14.44
C GLU A 75 7.96 -3.35 -14.97
N PRO A 76 8.58 -3.09 -16.15
CA PRO A 76 9.64 -3.96 -16.63
C PRO A 76 10.84 -3.81 -15.70
N LYS A 77 11.08 -4.82 -14.84
CA LYS A 77 12.33 -4.97 -14.12
C LYS A 77 13.46 -5.09 -15.14
N LYS A 78 14.19 -4.00 -15.32
CA LYS A 78 15.47 -3.99 -16.05
C LYS A 78 16.37 -5.07 -15.46
N GLU A 79 16.79 -5.99 -16.33
CA GLU A 79 17.89 -6.91 -16.08
C GLU A 79 19.09 -6.14 -15.49
N LYS A 80 19.47 -6.53 -14.27
CA LYS A 80 20.87 -6.44 -13.85
C LYS A 80 21.26 -7.82 -13.35
N SER A 81 21.89 -8.55 -14.26
CA SER A 81 22.73 -9.69 -13.93
C SER A 81 23.75 -9.28 -12.87
N LYS A 82 23.71 -9.94 -11.72
CA LYS A 82 24.88 -10.15 -10.87
C LYS A 82 24.66 -11.43 -10.07
N LYS A 83 25.39 -12.45 -10.50
CA LYS A 83 25.54 -13.77 -9.90
C LYS A 83 25.71 -13.66 -8.38
N SER A 84 24.73 -14.15 -7.62
CA SER A 84 24.93 -14.56 -6.23
C SER A 84 25.39 -16.01 -6.25
N SER A 85 26.69 -16.19 -6.07
CA SER A 85 27.32 -17.48 -5.80
C SER A 85 26.96 -17.92 -4.39
N PHE A 86 25.98 -18.82 -4.25
CA PHE A 86 25.74 -19.54 -2.99
C PHE A 86 25.24 -20.95 -3.25
N PHE A 87 26.08 -21.85 -3.78
CA PHE A 87 25.96 -23.30 -3.53
C PHE A 87 27.31 -23.98 -3.81
N ASN A 88 28.05 -24.30 -2.75
CA ASN A 88 28.90 -25.49 -2.71
C ASN A 88 28.48 -26.30 -1.49
N ARG A 89 27.49 -27.19 -1.70
CA ARG A 89 27.16 -28.26 -0.77
C ARG A 89 26.84 -29.52 -1.56
N SER A 90 27.84 -30.37 -1.72
CA SER A 90 27.73 -31.82 -1.85
C SER A 90 28.91 -32.36 -1.02
N SER A 91 28.84 -33.45 -0.26
CA SER A 91 27.98 -34.63 -0.29
C SER A 91 27.93 -35.29 1.12
N LYS A 92 27.07 -36.30 1.24
CA LYS A 92 26.57 -36.98 2.45
C LYS A 92 27.53 -38.10 2.99
N PRO A 93 27.20 -38.77 4.12
CA PRO A 93 28.13 -39.38 5.10
C PRO A 93 28.35 -40.89 4.92
N SER A 94 29.28 -41.46 5.70
CA SER A 94 29.30 -42.89 6.06
C SER A 94 29.99 -43.11 7.42
N PHE A 95 29.37 -43.94 8.25
CA PHE A 95 29.84 -44.45 9.55
C PHE A 95 29.98 -45.98 9.46
N ASP A 96 30.76 -46.55 10.40
CA ASP A 96 31.13 -47.97 10.60
C ASP A 96 32.09 -48.56 9.54
N GLU A 97 33.21 -49.23 9.86
CA GLU A 97 33.43 -50.34 10.79
C GLU A 97 34.94 -50.52 11.15
N ARG A 98 35.26 -51.08 12.33
CA ARG A 98 36.60 -51.56 12.82
C ARG A 98 36.76 -53.07 12.47
N PRO A 99 37.86 -53.84 12.76
CA PRO A 99 39.04 -53.62 13.64
C PRO A 99 40.40 -54.21 13.12
N SER A 100 41.40 -54.31 14.05
CA SER A 100 42.69 -55.04 14.04
C SER A 100 43.90 -54.26 13.49
N GLN A 101 45.09 -54.22 14.12
CA GLN A 101 45.66 -55.01 15.23
C GLN A 101 46.95 -54.32 15.75
N GLN A 102 47.19 -54.44 17.08
CA GLN A 102 48.51 -54.65 17.75
C GLN A 102 49.60 -53.53 17.64
N SER A 103 50.27 -53.03 18.69
CA SER A 103 50.80 -53.61 19.93
C SER A 103 51.21 -52.45 20.88
N LYS A 104 50.94 -52.54 22.21
CA LYS A 104 51.93 -52.69 23.32
C LYS A 104 53.09 -51.66 23.34
N GLU A 105 53.54 -51.05 24.42
CA GLU A 105 53.33 -51.06 25.87
C GLU A 105 54.33 -50.00 26.43
N ALA A 106 54.00 -49.29 27.50
CA ALA A 106 54.89 -48.34 28.20
C ALA A 106 55.90 -49.10 29.12
N PRO A 107 56.65 -48.55 30.12
CA PRO A 107 56.83 -47.16 30.58
C PRO A 107 58.25 -46.80 31.20
N LYS A 108 58.39 -45.54 31.71
CA LYS A 108 59.36 -45.02 32.75
C LYS A 108 60.82 -44.84 32.30
N THR A 109 61.60 -43.80 32.64
CA THR A 109 61.86 -43.04 33.89
C THR A 109 62.52 -41.69 33.51
N ALA A 110 62.10 -40.51 33.98
CA ALA A 110 62.42 -39.81 35.25
C ALA A 110 63.62 -38.83 35.19
N THR A 111 63.41 -37.63 35.78
CA THR A 111 64.42 -36.68 36.35
C THR A 111 65.08 -35.73 35.32
N SER A 112 65.17 -34.40 35.45
CA SER A 112 65.14 -33.44 36.57
C SER A 112 64.85 -32.00 36.07
N ALA A 113 64.09 -31.22 36.84
CA ALA A 113 63.97 -29.75 36.76
C ALA A 113 65.23 -29.06 37.38
N PRO A 114 65.50 -27.72 37.30
CA PRO A 114 64.56 -26.65 37.67
C PRO A 114 64.64 -25.28 36.92
N ILE A 115 63.47 -24.61 36.89
CA ILE A 115 63.19 -23.18 37.18
C ILE A 115 64.17 -22.12 36.64
N LYS A 116 63.69 -21.27 35.71
CA LYS A 116 64.00 -19.84 35.69
C LYS A 116 62.79 -18.98 35.27
N GLU A 117 62.30 -18.27 36.28
CA GLU A 117 61.79 -16.90 36.28
C GLU A 117 60.61 -16.49 35.37
N ARG A 118 59.49 -16.22 36.04
CA ARG A 118 58.47 -15.27 35.59
C ARG A 118 59.11 -13.90 35.31
N LYS A 119 58.91 -13.35 34.10
CA LYS A 119 58.79 -11.90 33.91
C LYS A 119 57.53 -11.53 33.13
N ARG A 120 56.61 -11.07 33.97
CA ARG A 120 55.44 -10.22 33.82
C ARG A 120 55.46 -9.19 32.66
N ASP A 121 54.36 -9.21 31.93
CA ASP A 121 53.55 -8.10 31.39
C ASP A 121 54.23 -6.98 30.59
N LYS A 122 54.17 -7.10 29.25
CA LYS A 122 54.15 -5.92 28.34
C LYS A 122 53.08 -6.02 27.24
N SER A 123 52.14 -6.98 27.33
CA SER A 123 51.06 -7.16 26.33
C SER A 123 49.75 -6.45 26.68
N PHE A 124 49.55 -6.06 27.95
CA PHE A 124 48.31 -5.40 28.40
C PHE A 124 48.08 -4.03 27.73
N ASN A 125 49.13 -3.27 27.42
CA ASN A 125 48.99 -1.95 26.79
C ASN A 125 48.70 -2.05 25.29
N LEU A 126 49.27 -3.02 24.57
CA LEU A 126 48.99 -3.22 23.14
C LEU A 126 47.60 -3.82 22.91
N TRP A 127 47.18 -4.75 23.77
CA TRP A 127 45.82 -5.30 23.72
C TRP A 127 44.76 -4.24 24.06
N LYS A 128 45.03 -3.37 25.05
CA LYS A 128 44.12 -2.27 25.41
C LYS A 128 44.00 -1.23 24.29
N VAL A 129 45.10 -0.92 23.59
CA VAL A 129 45.09 -0.03 22.41
C VAL A 129 44.32 -0.68 21.25
N PHE A 130 44.56 -1.95 20.95
CA PHE A 130 43.79 -2.69 19.93
C PHE A 130 42.29 -2.71 20.26
N LEU A 131 41.94 -2.96 21.53
CA LEU A 131 40.55 -2.97 21.97
C LEU A 131 39.90 -1.58 21.87
N GLN A 132 40.64 -0.50 22.11
CA GLN A 132 40.18 0.87 21.85
C GLN A 132 39.95 1.15 20.36
N PHE A 133 40.80 0.66 19.46
CA PHE A 133 40.59 0.78 18.02
C PHE A 133 39.37 -0.01 17.55
N VAL A 134 39.17 -1.23 18.06
CA VAL A 134 37.98 -2.04 17.76
C VAL A 134 36.71 -1.33 18.26
N PHE A 135 36.71 -0.79 19.48
CA PHE A 135 35.58 -0.03 20.00
C PHE A 135 35.29 1.23 19.17
N GLY A 136 36.34 1.96 18.78
CA GLY A 136 36.23 3.13 17.91
C GLY A 136 35.64 2.77 16.53
N ALA A 137 36.07 1.66 15.93
CA ALA A 137 35.55 1.16 14.66
C ALA A 137 34.07 0.71 14.75
N VAL A 138 33.68 0.06 15.85
CA VAL A 138 32.29 -0.34 16.07
C VAL A 138 31.37 0.89 16.23
N ILE A 139 31.84 1.93 16.94
CA ILE A 139 31.09 3.18 17.10
C ILE A 139 30.91 3.88 15.75
N THR A 140 31.97 4.00 14.94
CA THR A 140 31.87 4.66 13.62
C THR A 140 30.98 3.89 12.66
N VAL A 141 31.07 2.56 12.60
CA VAL A 141 30.18 1.74 11.76
C VAL A 141 28.73 1.87 12.21
N SER A 142 28.48 1.85 13.53
CA SER A 142 27.12 2.04 14.08
C SER A 142 26.57 3.44 13.79
N PHE A 143 27.42 4.46 13.85
CA PHE A 143 27.03 5.83 13.53
C PHE A 143 26.69 5.98 12.05
N VAL A 144 27.50 5.45 11.15
CA VAL A 144 27.22 5.45 9.69
C VAL A 144 25.95 4.67 9.39
N PHE A 145 25.75 3.51 10.02
CA PHE A 145 24.53 2.72 9.87
C PHE A 145 23.30 3.48 10.37
N SER A 146 23.41 4.19 11.50
CA SER A 146 22.34 5.05 12.03
C SER A 146 22.00 6.21 11.11
N LEU A 147 22.99 6.88 10.50
CA LEU A 147 22.71 7.92 9.50
C LEU A 147 21.99 7.36 8.28
N LEU A 148 22.37 6.17 7.83
CA LEU A 148 21.77 5.52 6.66
C LEU A 148 20.31 5.12 6.93
N THR A 149 20.00 4.55 8.11
CA THR A 149 18.63 4.18 8.49
C THR A 149 17.73 5.41 8.65
N VAL A 150 18.25 6.51 9.23
CA VAL A 150 17.52 7.78 9.34
C VAL A 150 17.23 8.39 7.97
N GLN A 151 18.19 8.38 7.04
CA GLN A 151 17.96 8.86 5.67
C GLN A 151 16.89 8.04 4.93
N LEU A 152 16.95 6.71 5.04
CA LEU A 152 15.94 5.82 4.46
C LEU A 152 14.56 6.03 5.09
N PHE A 153 14.50 6.25 6.41
CA PHE A 153 13.25 6.56 7.12
C PHE A 153 12.63 7.88 6.66
N PHE A 154 13.43 8.94 6.50
CA PHE A 154 12.95 10.21 5.95
C PHE A 154 12.49 10.08 4.49
N ALA A 155 13.16 9.26 3.68
CA ALA A 155 12.73 9.00 2.31
C ALA A 155 11.39 8.25 2.26
N SER A 156 11.18 7.27 3.15
CA SER A 156 9.92 6.50 3.26
C SER A 156 8.76 7.38 3.76
N GLN A 157 9.00 8.22 4.78
CA GLN A 157 8.03 9.20 5.28
C GLN A 157 7.52 10.18 4.21
N ARG A 158 8.37 10.53 3.22
CA ARG A 158 7.97 11.42 2.11
C ARG A 158 6.90 10.81 1.21
N GLN A 159 6.85 9.49 1.08
CA GLN A 159 5.88 8.79 0.23
C GLN A 159 4.59 8.43 0.97
N ILE A 160 4.67 8.17 2.29
CA ILE A 160 3.51 7.79 3.12
C ILE A 160 2.60 8.99 3.40
N ARG A 161 3.16 10.15 3.78
CA ARG A 161 2.38 11.36 4.11
C ARG A 161 1.44 11.89 3.02
N PRO A 162 1.80 11.91 1.72
CA PRO A 162 0.88 12.33 0.67
C PRO A 162 -0.21 11.28 0.44
N LEU A 163 0.12 9.99 0.57
CA LEU A 163 -0.83 8.91 0.36
C LEU A 163 -1.88 8.87 1.48
N GLU A 164 -1.46 8.98 2.74
CA GLU A 164 -2.37 9.11 3.90
C GLU A 164 -3.29 10.33 3.76
N ARG A 165 -2.76 11.47 3.28
CA ARG A 165 -3.57 12.66 3.01
C ARG A 165 -4.59 12.41 1.90
N GLN A 166 -4.21 11.76 0.81
CA GLN A 166 -5.13 11.41 -0.27
C GLN A 166 -6.22 10.46 0.22
N VAL A 167 -5.86 9.41 0.95
CA VAL A 167 -6.83 8.46 1.52
C VAL A 167 -7.79 9.16 2.49
N ARG A 168 -7.28 10.05 3.36
CA ARG A 168 -8.14 10.83 4.27
C ARG A 168 -9.11 11.72 3.50
N ILE A 169 -8.65 12.46 2.50
CA ILE A 169 -9.50 13.33 1.67
C ILE A 169 -10.54 12.50 0.93
N LEU A 170 -10.15 11.37 0.35
CA LEU A 170 -11.06 10.46 -0.35
C LEU A 170 -12.12 9.90 0.58
N LYS A 171 -11.73 9.41 1.76
CA LYS A 171 -12.66 8.89 2.76
C LYS A 171 -13.65 9.95 3.22
N GLU A 172 -13.17 11.13 3.57
CA GLU A 172 -14.03 12.26 3.98
C GLU A 172 -14.98 12.68 2.84
N THR A 173 -14.48 12.74 1.61
CA THR A 173 -15.29 13.07 0.42
C THR A 173 -16.36 12.02 0.19
N GLN A 174 -16.03 10.73 0.33
CA GLN A 174 -16.95 9.62 0.18
C GLN A 174 -18.06 9.64 1.25
N GLU A 175 -17.68 9.83 2.52
CA GLU A 175 -18.62 9.92 3.64
C GLU A 175 -19.61 11.09 3.46
N LYS A 176 -19.14 12.23 2.93
CA LYS A 176 -19.98 13.42 2.72
C LYS A 176 -20.70 13.43 1.37
N SER A 177 -20.29 12.58 0.41
CA SER A 177 -20.79 12.58 -0.97
C SER A 177 -22.31 12.50 -1.05
N GLY A 178 -22.94 11.62 -0.27
CA GLY A 178 -24.39 11.47 -0.27
C GLY A 178 -25.13 12.71 0.20
N SER A 179 -24.64 13.36 1.28
CA SER A 179 -25.24 14.59 1.81
C SER A 179 -25.05 15.78 0.85
N LEU A 180 -23.88 15.88 0.22
CA LEU A 180 -23.57 16.92 -0.76
C LEU A 180 -24.43 16.77 -2.04
N ASP A 181 -24.63 15.53 -2.52
CA ASP A 181 -25.52 15.25 -3.65
C ASP A 181 -26.97 15.60 -3.31
N THR A 182 -27.43 15.20 -2.13
CA THR A 182 -28.77 15.52 -1.64
C THR A 182 -28.99 17.04 -1.60
N PHE A 183 -28.08 17.77 -0.95
CA PHE A 183 -28.13 19.24 -0.91
C PHE A 183 -28.20 19.86 -2.31
N SER A 184 -27.37 19.37 -3.23
CA SER A 184 -27.34 19.85 -4.62
C SER A 184 -28.67 19.58 -5.32
N ARG A 185 -29.26 18.39 -5.15
CA ARG A 185 -30.55 18.02 -5.75
C ARG A 185 -31.71 18.86 -5.21
N TYR A 186 -31.61 19.38 -3.99
CA TYR A 186 -32.56 20.38 -3.48
C TYR A 186 -32.31 21.78 -4.04
N PHE A 187 -31.05 22.17 -4.21
CA PHE A 187 -30.68 23.46 -4.79
C PHE A 187 -31.05 23.58 -6.28
N LEU A 188 -30.79 22.55 -7.09
CA LEU A 188 -30.89 22.60 -8.56
C LEU A 188 -32.28 22.95 -9.11
N PRO A 189 -33.40 22.41 -8.58
CA PRO A 189 -34.74 22.81 -9.00
C PRO A 189 -34.99 24.31 -8.81
N TYR A 190 -34.49 24.91 -7.73
CA TYR A 190 -34.62 26.36 -7.52
C TYR A 190 -33.67 27.15 -8.43
N TYR A 191 -32.48 26.62 -8.69
CA TYR A 191 -31.51 27.26 -9.58
C TYR A 191 -32.01 27.30 -11.02
N PHE A 192 -32.67 26.24 -11.48
CA PHE A 192 -33.34 26.20 -12.79
C PHE A 192 -34.84 26.51 -12.68
N SER A 193 -35.24 27.38 -11.75
CA SER A 193 -36.61 27.90 -11.69
C SER A 193 -36.67 29.36 -12.13
N SER A 194 -37.87 29.85 -12.41
CA SER A 194 -38.11 31.28 -12.62
C SER A 194 -38.11 32.08 -11.31
N ASP A 195 -38.04 31.43 -10.15
CA ASP A 195 -38.18 32.04 -8.82
C ASP A 195 -36.86 32.00 -8.03
N GLY A 196 -36.01 33.00 -8.27
CA GLY A 196 -34.73 33.15 -7.57
C GLY A 196 -34.83 33.51 -6.09
N ALA A 197 -36.00 33.91 -5.57
CA ALA A 197 -36.14 34.28 -4.16
C ALA A 197 -35.86 33.09 -3.22
N ARG A 198 -36.17 31.88 -3.70
CA ARG A 198 -35.99 30.62 -2.95
C ARG A 198 -34.55 30.11 -2.93
N LEU A 199 -33.63 30.77 -3.63
CA LEU A 199 -32.21 30.39 -3.61
C LEU A 199 -31.50 30.83 -2.33
N LYS A 200 -31.95 31.92 -1.68
CA LYS A 200 -31.26 32.53 -0.53
C LYS A 200 -30.83 31.53 0.56
N PRO A 201 -31.65 30.55 0.98
CA PRO A 201 -31.25 29.59 2.02
C PRO A 201 -30.09 28.67 1.65
N PHE A 202 -29.79 28.53 0.35
CA PHE A 202 -28.71 27.70 -0.17
C PHE A 202 -27.42 28.48 -0.41
N LEU A 203 -27.45 29.81 -0.35
CA LEU A 203 -26.32 30.66 -0.71
C LEU A 203 -25.58 31.14 0.54
N LYS A 204 -24.26 31.27 0.43
CA LYS A 204 -23.44 31.95 1.44
C LYS A 204 -23.94 33.39 1.62
N THR A 205 -23.92 33.89 2.86
CA THR A 205 -24.25 35.29 3.17
C THR A 205 -23.50 36.27 2.27
N GLY A 206 -24.24 37.18 1.63
CA GLY A 206 -23.72 38.17 0.70
C GLY A 206 -23.59 37.70 -0.75
N LEU A 207 -23.79 36.40 -1.04
CA LEU A 207 -23.83 35.89 -2.40
C LEU A 207 -25.23 36.03 -2.99
N THR A 208 -25.33 36.64 -4.16
CA THR A 208 -26.58 36.75 -4.94
C THR A 208 -26.39 36.07 -6.28
N ILE A 209 -27.29 35.13 -6.59
CA ILE A 209 -27.30 34.38 -7.84
C ILE A 209 -28.71 34.46 -8.42
N GLU A 210 -28.78 34.75 -9.71
CA GLU A 210 -30.03 34.71 -10.48
C GLU A 210 -30.36 33.27 -10.88
N ALA A 211 -31.64 32.92 -10.75
CA ALA A 211 -32.14 31.65 -11.24
C ALA A 211 -32.21 31.65 -12.78
N LYS A 212 -32.04 30.48 -13.37
CA LYS A 212 -32.05 30.26 -14.82
C LYS A 212 -33.36 29.63 -15.25
N GLN A 213 -33.79 29.98 -16.46
CA GLN A 213 -34.95 29.34 -17.07
C GLN A 213 -34.59 27.94 -17.59
N GLY A 214 -35.48 26.98 -17.36
CA GLY A 214 -35.41 25.65 -17.94
C GLY A 214 -35.96 24.59 -16.99
N GLN A 215 -36.76 23.67 -17.47
CA GLN A 215 -37.25 22.57 -16.64
C GLN A 215 -36.19 21.48 -16.54
N LEU A 216 -35.80 21.14 -15.31
CA LEU A 216 -34.92 20.01 -15.01
C LEU A 216 -35.57 18.69 -15.45
N GLN A 217 -34.93 17.93 -16.33
CA GLN A 217 -35.39 16.61 -16.79
C GLN A 217 -34.58 15.48 -16.16
N SER A 218 -33.27 15.67 -16.00
CA SER A 218 -32.38 14.69 -15.38
C SER A 218 -31.19 15.37 -14.72
N VAL A 219 -30.70 14.78 -13.63
CA VAL A 219 -29.49 15.19 -12.90
C VAL A 219 -28.69 13.95 -12.54
N ILE A 220 -27.51 13.85 -13.13
CA ILE A 220 -26.58 12.74 -12.92
C ILE A 220 -25.31 13.32 -12.31
N LEU A 221 -24.93 12.81 -11.14
CA LEU A 221 -23.66 13.15 -10.50
C LEU A 221 -22.52 12.50 -11.30
N GLU A 222 -21.60 13.32 -11.81
CA GLU A 222 -20.43 12.86 -12.58
C GLU A 222 -19.20 12.73 -11.68
N LYS A 223 -19.00 13.71 -10.78
CA LYS A 223 -17.80 13.76 -9.95
C LYS A 223 -18.03 14.53 -8.66
N VAL A 224 -17.45 14.03 -7.58
CA VAL A 224 -17.25 14.76 -6.33
C VAL A 224 -15.75 14.93 -6.11
N SER A 225 -15.32 16.12 -5.73
CA SER A 225 -13.94 16.36 -5.35
C SER A 225 -13.85 17.41 -4.27
N LYS A 226 -12.85 17.29 -3.40
CA LYS A 226 -12.56 18.28 -2.36
C LYS A 226 -11.26 19.00 -2.70
N LYS A 227 -11.29 20.33 -2.71
CA LYS A 227 -10.12 21.18 -2.82
C LYS A 227 -10.08 22.08 -1.60
N GLU A 228 -9.06 21.90 -0.76
CA GLU A 228 -8.94 22.59 0.52
C GLU A 228 -10.19 22.35 1.39
N ASN A 229 -10.97 23.41 1.66
CA ASN A 229 -12.20 23.36 2.46
C ASN A 229 -13.47 23.44 1.61
N TYR A 230 -13.36 23.34 0.28
CA TYR A 230 -14.48 23.44 -0.64
C TYR A 230 -14.73 22.10 -1.33
N TYR A 231 -16.01 21.74 -1.41
CA TYR A 231 -16.47 20.61 -2.19
C TYR A 231 -16.91 21.10 -3.56
N HIS A 232 -16.50 20.36 -4.58
CA HIS A 232 -16.85 20.60 -5.98
C HIS A 232 -17.61 19.39 -6.50
N LEU A 233 -18.88 19.60 -6.83
CA LEU A 233 -19.74 18.57 -7.40
C LEU A 233 -20.06 18.92 -8.84
N THR A 234 -19.73 18.01 -9.75
CA THR A 234 -19.98 18.16 -11.17
C THR A 234 -21.15 17.25 -11.55
N TYR A 235 -22.13 17.83 -12.23
CA TYR A 235 -23.34 17.18 -12.69
C TYR A 235 -23.45 17.26 -14.20
N VAL A 236 -24.05 16.24 -14.78
CA VAL A 236 -24.64 16.28 -16.11
C VAL A 236 -26.13 16.56 -15.93
N VAL A 237 -26.60 17.69 -16.44
CA VAL A 237 -27.97 18.15 -16.29
C VAL A 237 -28.63 18.20 -17.66
N ALA A 238 -29.77 17.52 -17.79
CA ALA A 238 -30.64 17.66 -18.94
C ALA A 238 -31.76 18.64 -18.61
N LEU A 239 -31.90 19.68 -19.44
CA LEU A 239 -32.88 20.74 -19.31
C LEU A 239 -33.82 20.72 -20.52
N LYS A 240 -35.09 21.03 -20.29
CA LYS A 240 -36.06 21.37 -21.32
C LYS A 240 -36.29 22.89 -21.28
N ILE A 241 -35.94 23.59 -22.34
CA ILE A 241 -36.13 25.05 -22.48
C ILE A 241 -37.12 25.26 -23.61
N GLY A 242 -38.38 25.53 -23.28
CA GLY A 242 -39.46 25.51 -24.26
C GLY A 242 -39.63 24.11 -24.86
N GLU A 243 -39.44 23.97 -26.18
CA GLU A 243 -39.52 22.68 -26.89
C GLU A 243 -38.14 21.98 -26.98
N GLU A 244 -37.04 22.72 -26.80
CA GLU A 244 -35.69 22.21 -26.98
C GLU A 244 -35.17 21.48 -25.74
N ARG A 245 -34.41 20.41 -25.97
CA ARG A 245 -33.67 19.69 -24.93
C ARG A 245 -32.20 20.04 -25.02
N LYS A 246 -31.62 20.46 -23.89
CA LYS A 246 -30.22 20.82 -23.77
C LYS A 246 -29.57 20.02 -22.66
N GLN A 247 -28.37 19.50 -22.91
CA GLN A 247 -27.55 18.86 -21.90
C GLN A 247 -26.34 19.74 -21.60
N ILE A 248 -26.06 19.95 -20.32
CA ILE A 248 -24.94 20.77 -19.85
C ILE A 248 -24.19 20.07 -18.73
N ARG A 249 -22.91 20.38 -18.60
CA ARG A 249 -22.12 20.03 -17.44
C ARG A 249 -22.11 21.22 -16.48
N LEU A 250 -22.58 21.01 -15.27
CA LEU A 250 -22.72 22.03 -14.23
C LEU A 250 -21.83 21.69 -13.04
N THR A 251 -20.97 22.60 -12.60
CA THR A 251 -20.14 22.43 -11.40
C THR A 251 -20.57 23.38 -10.30
N LEU A 252 -20.86 22.82 -9.13
CA LEU A 252 -21.23 23.52 -7.91
C LEU A 252 -20.03 23.58 -6.97
N GLU A 253 -19.75 24.76 -6.41
CA GLU A 253 -18.79 24.93 -5.32
C GLU A 253 -19.55 25.19 -4.03
N MET A 254 -19.26 24.39 -3.00
CA MET A 254 -19.94 24.46 -1.72
C MET A 254 -18.98 24.28 -0.55
N LYS A 255 -19.43 24.74 0.61
CA LYS A 255 -18.71 24.61 1.88
C LYS A 255 -19.69 24.22 2.99
N GLU A 256 -19.19 23.49 3.98
CA GLU A 256 -19.92 23.27 5.23
C GLU A 256 -20.18 24.58 5.97
N ASP A 257 -21.42 24.75 6.43
CA ASP A 257 -21.86 25.87 7.24
C ASP A 257 -22.91 25.37 8.23
N THR A 258 -22.51 25.19 9.48
CA THR A 258 -23.36 24.71 10.58
C THR A 258 -24.48 25.69 10.94
N SER A 259 -24.36 26.95 10.54
CA SER A 259 -25.39 27.98 10.77
C SER A 259 -26.44 28.01 9.65
N SER A 260 -26.20 27.30 8.55
CA SER A 260 -27.15 27.18 7.43
C SER A 260 -28.23 26.14 7.69
N SER A 261 -29.40 26.30 7.07
CA SER A 261 -30.53 25.38 7.24
C SER A 261 -30.26 23.95 6.76
N TYR A 262 -29.27 23.76 5.89
CA TYR A 262 -28.98 22.47 5.26
C TYR A 262 -27.56 21.95 5.56
N GLY A 263 -26.81 22.62 6.44
CA GLY A 263 -25.43 22.27 6.80
C GLY A 263 -24.38 22.59 5.72
N PHE A 264 -24.80 23.02 4.53
CA PHE A 264 -23.94 23.42 3.42
C PHE A 264 -24.47 24.68 2.75
N VAL A 265 -23.57 25.44 2.13
CA VAL A 265 -23.90 26.62 1.32
C VAL A 265 -23.11 26.63 0.02
N ILE A 266 -23.74 27.11 -1.04
CA ILE A 266 -23.11 27.45 -2.31
C ILE A 266 -22.29 28.72 -2.11
N THR A 267 -21.01 28.66 -2.51
CA THR A 267 -20.05 29.75 -2.27
C THR A 267 -19.81 30.61 -3.51
N LYS A 268 -20.13 30.10 -4.70
CA LYS A 268 -19.96 30.78 -5.99
C LYS A 268 -21.09 30.45 -6.96
N LYS A 269 -21.25 31.29 -7.98
CA LYS A 269 -22.14 31.01 -9.10
C LYS A 269 -21.77 29.67 -9.75
N PRO A 270 -22.74 28.78 -10.00
CA PRO A 270 -22.49 27.53 -10.71
C PRO A 270 -21.78 27.74 -12.05
N LEU A 271 -20.78 26.90 -12.32
CA LEU A 271 -20.02 26.94 -13.57
C LEU A 271 -20.66 26.00 -14.58
N GLU A 272 -21.05 26.54 -15.74
CA GLU A 272 -21.64 25.77 -16.83
C GLU A 272 -20.64 25.58 -17.97
N THR A 273 -20.59 24.36 -18.48
CA THR A 273 -19.77 23.96 -19.61
C THR A 273 -20.58 23.07 -20.54
N GLN A 274 -20.17 22.99 -21.80
CA GLN A 274 -20.80 22.08 -22.76
C GLN A 274 -20.53 20.64 -22.35
N TYR A 275 -21.57 19.80 -22.41
CA TYR A 275 -21.42 18.36 -22.31
C TYR A 275 -21.33 17.79 -23.74
N PRO A 276 -20.32 16.96 -24.04
CA PRO A 276 -20.10 16.41 -25.38
C PRO A 276 -21.20 15.42 -25.81
#